data_AF-A0A926VIE9-F1
#
_entry.id   AF-A0A926VIE9-F1
#
_cell.length_a   1.000
_cell.length_b   1.000
_cell.length_c   1.000
_cell.angle_alpha   90.00
_cell.angle_beta   90.00
_cell.angle_gamma   90.00
#
_symmetry.space_group_name_H-M   'P 1'
#
loop_
_entity.id
_entity.type
_entity.pdbx_description
1 polymer ?
#
loop_
_entity_poly.entity_id
_entity_poly.type
_entity_poly.pdbx_seq_one_letter_code
_entity_poly.pdbx_strand_id
1 'polypeptide(L)'
;MTRNFHDQFAKQYLSELLAPLGEVIVSREVLAEVRQIDVWFSPVTAPTANLEFLGLVAEMASTACLIEPFRNPPTWSEVRRCLIKLFAMQSDYQRQARREERTVTEDELPRLWILSPSCSENVLDAFGAKLDTQGNWPNGVYLLPSGLRAALVAINQLPVTEDTLWLRLLGRKTVQQQAVNEVNALPEDHPFKRNILEVVANWRIGLETSQNLDEDEEELLMNLSSAYVRWREDTLREGRIEGRLEGRQEGRQEGRQEGLQEGRQEERREMVENLLRVRFGALDDRLSRTITPMLQLPPSELTQLLLTLSREEILARFGGESSA
;
A
#
# COMPACT_ATOMS: atom_id res chain seq x y z
N MET A 1 25.30 -34.15 36.64
CA MET A 1 24.78 -35.53 36.53
C MET A 1 23.85 -35.81 37.71
N THR A 2 22.77 -35.05 37.83
CA THR A 2 21.70 -35.20 38.83
C THR A 2 20.39 -35.25 38.06
N ARG A 3 20.11 -36.40 37.44
CA ARG A 3 18.77 -36.66 36.91
C ARG A 3 17.83 -36.68 38.12
N ASN A 4 16.90 -35.76 38.10
CA ASN A 4 16.08 -35.32 39.23
C ASN A 4 15.29 -36.49 39.83
N PHE A 5 15.70 -37.02 40.99
CA PHE A 5 15.03 -38.14 41.68
C PHE A 5 13.52 -37.91 41.83
N HIS A 6 13.12 -36.65 42.07
CA HIS A 6 11.73 -36.25 42.16
C HIS A 6 10.95 -36.46 40.84
N ASP A 7 11.57 -36.19 39.69
CA ASP A 7 10.95 -36.41 38.37
C ASP A 7 10.72 -37.91 38.11
N GLN A 8 11.69 -38.75 38.45
CA GLN A 8 11.55 -40.21 38.33
C GLN A 8 10.48 -40.77 39.28
N PHE A 9 10.48 -40.32 40.53
CA PHE A 9 9.46 -40.68 41.51
C PHE A 9 8.06 -40.29 41.04
N ALA A 10 7.86 -39.03 40.59
CA ALA A 10 6.56 -38.55 40.12
C ALA A 10 6.04 -39.34 38.92
N LYS A 11 6.91 -39.63 37.93
CA LYS A 11 6.56 -40.45 36.76
C LYS A 11 6.11 -41.85 37.15
N GLN A 12 6.84 -42.51 38.05
CA GLN A 12 6.50 -43.86 38.49
C GLN A 12 5.23 -43.88 39.36
N TYR A 13 5.13 -42.96 40.31
CA TYR A 13 3.95 -42.80 41.17
C TYR A 13 2.67 -42.57 40.35
N LEU A 14 2.70 -41.64 39.38
CA LEU A 14 1.54 -41.38 38.50
C LEU A 14 1.25 -42.57 37.58
N SER A 15 2.27 -43.29 37.11
CA SER A 15 2.09 -44.48 36.31
C SER A 15 1.31 -45.56 37.05
N GLU A 16 1.67 -45.83 38.30
CA GLU A 16 0.99 -46.83 39.14
C GLU A 16 -0.46 -46.41 39.46
N LEU A 17 -0.69 -45.11 39.73
CA LEU A 17 -2.03 -44.60 40.02
C LEU A 17 -2.98 -44.63 38.81
N LEU A 18 -2.44 -44.37 37.60
CA LEU A 18 -3.23 -44.25 36.38
C LEU A 18 -3.38 -45.59 35.63
N ALA A 19 -2.50 -46.57 35.87
CA ALA A 19 -2.56 -47.89 35.22
C ALA A 19 -3.92 -48.61 35.35
N PRO A 20 -4.66 -48.54 36.48
CA PRO A 20 -6.00 -49.11 36.56
C PRO A 20 -7.05 -48.40 35.69
N LEU A 21 -6.79 -47.16 35.28
CA LEU A 21 -7.70 -46.32 34.50
C LEU A 21 -7.41 -46.38 33.00
N GLY A 22 -6.25 -46.87 32.57
CA GLY A 22 -5.88 -46.98 31.16
C GLY A 22 -4.39 -47.19 30.90
N GLU A 23 -3.99 -47.06 29.64
CA GLU A 23 -2.58 -47.16 29.23
C GLU A 23 -1.76 -45.95 29.70
N VAL A 24 -0.62 -46.21 30.34
CA VAL A 24 0.33 -45.16 30.74
C VAL A 24 1.66 -45.36 30.03
N ILE A 25 2.06 -44.37 29.24
CA ILE A 25 3.36 -44.34 28.56
C ILE A 25 4.23 -43.29 29.23
N VAL A 26 5.24 -43.72 29.97
CA VAL A 26 6.19 -42.83 30.63
C VAL A 26 7.24 -42.36 29.63
N SER A 27 7.47 -41.05 29.57
CA SER A 27 8.49 -40.42 28.70
C SER A 27 8.32 -40.72 27.20
N ARG A 28 7.08 -40.74 26.71
CA ARG A 28 6.79 -40.82 25.26
C ARG A 28 7.48 -39.67 24.53
N GLU A 29 8.37 -40.01 23.60
CA GLU A 29 9.00 -39.03 22.72
C GLU A 29 7.96 -38.52 21.70
N VAL A 30 7.85 -37.19 21.59
CA VAL A 30 6.94 -36.54 20.66
C VAL A 30 7.79 -35.89 19.58
N LEU A 31 7.74 -36.43 18.37
CA LEU A 31 8.37 -35.82 17.21
C LEU A 31 7.64 -34.50 16.90
N ALA A 32 8.37 -33.39 16.87
CA ALA A 32 7.81 -32.11 16.49
C ALA A 32 7.53 -32.14 14.97
N GLU A 33 6.25 -32.09 14.60
CA GLU A 33 5.85 -31.86 13.21
C GLU A 33 6.37 -30.49 12.74
N VAL A 34 6.61 -30.35 11.43
CA VAL A 34 6.87 -29.05 10.81
C VAL A 34 5.62 -28.19 10.99
N ARG A 35 5.75 -27.08 11.73
CA ARG A 35 4.67 -26.13 12.00
C ARG A 35 5.04 -24.78 11.44
N GLN A 36 4.06 -24.09 10.84
CA GLN A 36 4.21 -22.74 10.32
C GLN A 36 3.53 -21.75 11.27
N ILE A 37 4.17 -20.60 11.48
CA ILE A 37 3.60 -19.45 12.19
C ILE A 37 3.11 -18.50 11.11
N ASP A 38 1.90 -17.98 11.27
CA ASP A 38 1.28 -17.15 10.23
C ASP A 38 2.02 -15.82 10.08
N VAL A 39 2.32 -15.16 11.20
CA VAL A 39 3.18 -13.97 11.23
C VAL A 39 4.11 -14.03 12.44
N TRP A 40 5.41 -13.94 12.18
CA TRP A 40 6.44 -13.72 13.19
C TRP A 40 6.97 -12.30 13.08
N PHE A 41 7.04 -11.59 14.21
CA PHE A 41 7.59 -10.25 14.28
C PHE A 41 8.66 -10.16 15.37
N SER A 42 9.75 -9.44 15.07
CA SER A 42 10.80 -9.09 16.03
C SER A 42 11.15 -7.61 15.85
N PRO A 43 11.00 -6.76 16.89
CA PRO A 43 11.26 -5.34 16.77
C PRO A 43 12.76 -5.04 16.61
N VAL A 44 13.07 -3.95 15.90
CA VAL A 44 14.41 -3.36 15.85
C VAL A 44 14.57 -2.32 16.96
N THR A 45 15.80 -2.12 17.47
CA THR A 45 16.11 -1.29 18.64
C THR A 45 15.75 0.20 18.49
N ALA A 46 15.61 0.68 17.24
CA ALA A 46 15.19 2.05 16.94
C ALA A 46 14.34 2.06 15.65
N PRO A 47 13.00 1.93 15.76
CA PRO A 47 12.11 2.03 14.60
C PRO A 47 12.15 3.44 14.02
N THR A 48 12.35 3.56 12.71
CA THR A 48 12.31 4.84 11.98
C THR A 48 10.91 5.24 11.51
N ALA A 49 9.88 4.48 11.90
CA ALA A 49 8.53 4.57 11.34
C ALA A 49 7.57 5.39 12.20
N ASN A 50 6.51 5.89 11.57
CA ASN A 50 5.39 6.63 12.20
C ASN A 50 4.51 5.68 13.03
N LEU A 51 5.07 5.15 14.12
CA LEU A 51 4.41 4.17 14.99
C LEU A 51 3.12 4.73 15.60
N GLU A 52 3.00 6.06 15.76
CA GLU A 52 1.79 6.68 16.28
C GLU A 52 0.54 6.36 15.45
N PHE A 53 0.66 6.10 14.14
CA PHE A 53 -0.49 5.76 13.29
C PHE A 53 -0.82 4.26 13.27
N LEU A 54 0.00 3.40 13.88
CA LEU A 54 -0.24 1.95 13.93
C LEU A 54 -1.04 1.54 15.17
N GLY A 55 -1.19 2.43 16.15
CA GLY A 55 -2.03 2.24 17.33
C GLY A 55 -1.75 0.91 18.05
N LEU A 56 -2.82 0.15 18.27
CA LEU A 56 -2.80 -1.14 18.97
C LEU A 56 -1.87 -2.17 18.31
N VAL A 57 -1.68 -2.12 16.98
CA VAL A 57 -0.74 -3.02 16.29
C VAL A 57 0.70 -2.74 16.73
N ALA A 58 1.08 -1.47 16.88
CA ALA A 58 2.40 -1.10 17.37
C ALA A 58 2.59 -1.52 18.84
N GLU A 59 1.55 -1.38 19.66
CA GLU A 59 1.59 -1.80 21.06
C GLU A 59 1.79 -3.32 21.20
N MET A 60 1.05 -4.11 20.42
CA MET A 60 1.20 -5.57 20.34
C MET A 60 2.59 -6.01 19.87
N ALA A 61 3.23 -5.19 19.03
CA ALA A 61 4.54 -5.39 18.45
C ALA A 61 5.69 -4.71 19.24
N SER A 62 5.43 -4.26 20.47
CA SER A 62 6.44 -3.67 21.36
C SER A 62 7.56 -4.66 21.73
N THR A 63 7.26 -5.96 21.72
CA THR A 63 8.23 -7.05 21.87
C THR A 63 8.11 -8.01 20.69
N ALA A 64 9.04 -8.96 20.57
CA ALA A 64 8.88 -10.06 19.62
C ALA A 64 7.53 -10.75 19.83
N CYS A 65 6.84 -11.09 18.75
CA CYS A 65 5.51 -11.67 18.86
C CYS A 65 5.13 -12.58 17.69
N LEU A 66 4.19 -13.47 17.97
CA LEU A 66 3.49 -14.31 17.00
C LEU A 66 2.09 -13.73 16.83
N ILE A 67 1.64 -13.55 15.60
CA ILE A 67 0.28 -13.13 15.30
C ILE A 67 -0.39 -14.23 14.45
N GLU A 68 -1.51 -14.73 14.95
CA GLU A 68 -2.27 -15.82 14.35
C GLU A 68 -3.70 -15.33 14.07
N PRO A 69 -3.98 -14.84 12.85
CA PRO A 69 -5.29 -14.35 12.48
C PRO A 69 -6.25 -15.47 12.10
N PHE A 70 -7.40 -15.49 12.75
CA PHE A 70 -8.49 -16.40 12.46
C PHE A 70 -9.61 -15.70 11.72
N ARG A 71 -10.12 -16.38 10.69
CA ARG A 71 -11.34 -15.95 9.99
C ARG A 71 -12.58 -16.29 10.82
N ASN A 72 -12.58 -17.37 11.59
CA ASN A 72 -13.71 -17.83 12.42
C ASN A 72 -13.31 -17.86 13.91
N PRO A 73 -14.27 -17.75 14.85
CA PRO A 73 -13.98 -17.90 16.27
C PRO A 73 -13.20 -19.20 16.55
N PRO A 74 -12.01 -19.14 17.19
CA PRO A 74 -11.15 -20.30 17.33
C PRO A 74 -11.74 -21.30 18.32
N THR A 75 -11.56 -22.57 18.01
CA THR A 75 -11.81 -23.69 18.92
C THR A 75 -10.69 -23.81 19.96
N TRP A 76 -10.94 -24.58 21.03
CA TRP A 76 -9.89 -24.86 22.02
C TRP A 76 -8.66 -25.55 21.42
N SER A 77 -8.87 -26.43 20.44
CA SER A 77 -7.78 -27.11 19.74
C SER A 77 -6.93 -26.13 18.93
N GLU A 78 -7.55 -25.13 18.32
CA GLU A 78 -6.84 -24.06 17.59
C GLU A 78 -6.00 -23.18 18.52
N VAL A 79 -6.58 -22.72 19.64
CA VAL A 79 -5.83 -21.95 20.64
C VAL A 79 -4.63 -22.74 21.16
N ARG A 80 -4.82 -24.03 21.48
CA ARG A 80 -3.72 -24.93 21.89
C ARG A 80 -2.66 -25.09 20.81
N ARG A 81 -3.05 -25.20 19.53
CA ARG A 81 -2.09 -25.26 18.41
C ARG A 81 -1.22 -24.01 18.37
N CYS A 82 -1.80 -22.83 18.49
CA CYS A 82 -1.06 -21.56 18.54
C CYS A 82 -0.11 -21.50 19.76
N LEU A 83 -0.58 -21.93 20.94
CA LEU A 83 0.26 -21.99 22.15
C LEU A 83 1.48 -22.92 21.98
N ILE A 84 1.33 -24.05 21.30
CA ILE A 84 2.48 -24.92 21.05
C ILE A 84 3.50 -24.23 20.12
N LYS A 85 3.05 -23.46 19.11
CA LYS A 85 3.95 -22.66 18.26
C LYS A 85 4.72 -21.63 19.11
N LEU A 86 4.04 -20.95 20.02
CA LEU A 86 4.66 -20.01 20.96
C LEU A 86 5.73 -20.69 21.81
N PHE A 87 5.42 -21.81 22.46
CA PHE A 87 6.38 -22.50 23.33
C PHE A 87 7.57 -23.07 22.58
N ALA A 88 7.38 -23.51 21.32
CA ALA A 88 8.50 -23.90 20.46
C ALA A 88 9.44 -22.70 20.22
N MET A 89 8.90 -21.53 19.86
CA MET A 89 9.68 -20.31 19.64
C MET A 89 10.39 -19.82 20.90
N GLN A 90 9.71 -19.82 22.05
CA GLN A 90 10.34 -19.45 23.33
C GLN A 90 11.49 -20.40 23.68
N SER A 91 11.33 -21.69 23.41
CA SER A 91 12.39 -22.69 23.59
C SER A 91 13.59 -22.41 22.68
N ASP A 92 13.37 -22.02 21.43
CA ASP A 92 14.43 -21.60 20.51
C ASP A 92 15.15 -20.33 20.97
N TYR A 93 14.40 -19.31 21.43
CA TYR A 93 14.96 -18.08 22.00
C TYR A 93 15.88 -18.38 23.18
N GLN A 94 15.41 -19.21 24.11
CA GLN A 94 16.20 -19.62 25.27
C GLN A 94 17.43 -20.43 24.88
N ARG A 95 17.32 -21.31 23.87
CA ARG A 95 18.48 -22.06 23.33
C ARG A 95 19.52 -21.12 22.73
N GLN A 96 19.08 -20.14 21.94
CA GLN A 96 19.97 -19.19 21.31
C GLN A 96 20.69 -18.33 22.35
N ALA A 97 19.96 -17.76 23.31
CA ALA A 97 20.58 -16.95 24.35
C ALA A 97 21.57 -17.73 25.21
N ARG A 98 21.31 -19.01 25.50
CA ARG A 98 22.28 -19.89 26.18
C ARG A 98 23.56 -20.09 25.37
N ARG A 99 23.48 -20.19 24.04
CA ARG A 99 24.67 -20.28 23.17
C ARG A 99 25.46 -18.97 23.16
N GLU A 100 24.78 -17.85 23.37
CA GLU A 100 25.34 -16.51 23.47
C GLU A 100 25.72 -16.12 24.91
N GLU A 101 25.67 -17.07 25.86
CA GLU A 101 25.94 -16.86 27.30
C GLU A 101 25.11 -15.73 27.94
N ARG A 102 23.93 -15.45 27.37
CA ARG A 102 22.98 -14.44 27.82
C ARG A 102 21.83 -15.07 28.61
N THR A 103 21.37 -14.34 29.64
CA THR A 103 20.12 -14.66 30.34
C THR A 103 18.96 -13.92 29.67
N VAL A 104 17.84 -14.61 29.45
CA VAL A 104 16.60 -14.03 28.91
C VAL A 104 15.60 -13.90 30.05
N THR A 105 15.08 -12.70 30.23
CA THR A 105 14.00 -12.39 31.17
C THR A 105 12.65 -12.74 30.56
N GLU A 106 11.63 -12.88 31.41
CA GLU A 106 10.28 -13.20 30.93
C GLU A 106 9.76 -12.15 29.93
N ASP A 107 10.05 -10.87 30.17
CA ASP A 107 9.57 -9.76 29.34
C ASP A 107 10.20 -9.74 27.93
N GLU A 108 11.39 -10.30 27.78
CA GLU A 108 12.06 -10.45 26.48
C GLU A 108 11.53 -11.62 25.67
N LEU A 109 10.77 -12.54 26.28
CA LEU A 109 10.20 -13.68 25.56
C LEU A 109 9.07 -13.23 24.63
N PRO A 110 8.95 -13.87 23.46
CA PRO A 110 7.87 -13.56 22.54
C PRO A 110 6.49 -13.72 23.16
N ARG A 111 5.53 -12.91 22.70
CA ARG A 111 4.12 -12.99 23.05
C ARG A 111 3.29 -13.50 21.87
N LEU A 112 2.27 -14.32 22.14
CA LEU A 112 1.29 -14.74 21.13
C LEU A 112 0.07 -13.83 21.14
N TRP A 113 -0.36 -13.42 19.95
CA TRP A 113 -1.60 -12.70 19.70
C TRP A 113 -2.49 -13.51 18.76
N ILE A 114 -3.61 -14.01 19.26
CA ILE A 114 -4.62 -14.69 18.45
C ILE A 114 -5.68 -13.67 18.08
N LEU A 115 -5.75 -13.28 16.81
CA LEU A 115 -6.75 -12.35 16.32
C LEU A 115 -7.97 -13.13 15.85
N SER A 116 -9.15 -12.78 16.34
CA SER A 116 -10.38 -13.49 16.00
C SER A 116 -11.52 -12.50 15.74
N PRO A 117 -12.44 -12.76 14.79
CA PRO A 117 -13.62 -11.90 14.60
C PRO A 117 -14.42 -11.74 15.89
N SER A 118 -14.49 -12.79 16.71
CA SER A 118 -15.08 -12.78 18.04
C SER A 118 -14.51 -13.89 18.92
N CYS A 119 -14.62 -13.75 20.23
CA CYS A 119 -14.28 -14.80 21.19
C CYS A 119 -15.52 -15.18 22.00
N SER A 120 -15.80 -16.48 22.09
CA SER A 120 -16.90 -16.96 22.94
C SER A 120 -16.48 -16.98 24.40
N GLU A 121 -17.44 -16.76 25.31
CA GLU A 121 -17.19 -16.87 26.77
C GLU A 121 -16.58 -18.23 27.13
N ASN A 122 -17.06 -19.31 26.50
CA ASN A 122 -16.52 -20.65 26.70
C ASN A 122 -15.02 -20.77 26.34
N VAL A 123 -14.54 -20.07 25.32
CA VAL A 123 -13.09 -20.04 25.00
C VAL A 123 -12.36 -19.17 26.01
N LEU A 124 -12.88 -17.99 26.33
CA LEU A 124 -12.25 -17.08 27.29
C LEU A 124 -12.07 -17.76 28.67
N ASP A 125 -13.13 -18.38 29.18
CA ASP A 125 -13.13 -19.08 30.48
C ASP A 125 -12.19 -20.28 30.48
N ALA A 126 -12.21 -21.10 29.42
CA ALA A 126 -11.39 -22.30 29.34
C ALA A 126 -9.88 -22.02 29.36
N PHE A 127 -9.45 -20.84 28.90
CA PHE A 127 -8.06 -20.40 28.93
C PHE A 127 -7.77 -19.34 30.00
N GLY A 128 -8.77 -19.01 30.84
CA GLY A 128 -8.65 -17.98 31.87
C GLY A 128 -8.31 -16.59 31.31
N ALA A 129 -8.73 -16.31 30.07
CA ALA A 129 -8.44 -15.06 29.38
C ALA A 129 -9.33 -13.94 29.95
N LYS A 130 -8.70 -12.85 30.41
CA LYS A 130 -9.39 -11.74 31.10
C LYS A 130 -9.02 -10.41 30.48
N LEU A 131 -9.95 -9.46 30.54
CA LEU A 131 -9.66 -8.06 30.22
C LEU A 131 -8.59 -7.53 31.18
N ASP A 132 -7.78 -6.61 30.67
CA ASP A 132 -6.85 -5.88 31.52
C ASP A 132 -7.58 -4.87 32.40
N THR A 133 -7.51 -5.07 33.71
CA THR A 133 -8.13 -4.15 34.68
C THR A 133 -7.28 -2.93 34.98
N GLN A 134 -6.03 -2.91 34.52
CA GLN A 134 -5.10 -1.79 34.71
C GLN A 134 -5.24 -0.72 33.63
N GLY A 135 -6.00 -1.00 32.56
CA GLY A 135 -6.29 -0.05 31.48
C GLY A 135 -5.16 0.12 30.46
N ASN A 136 -4.19 -0.79 30.42
CA ASN A 136 -3.17 -0.77 29.37
C ASN A 136 -3.77 -1.26 28.04
N TRP A 137 -4.70 -2.22 28.09
CA TRP A 137 -5.31 -2.78 26.90
C TRP A 137 -6.79 -2.39 26.77
N PRO A 138 -7.27 -2.09 25.54
CA PRO A 138 -8.66 -1.73 25.31
C PRO A 138 -9.59 -2.95 25.45
N ASN A 139 -10.89 -2.67 25.54
CA ASN A 139 -11.93 -3.71 25.41
C ASN A 139 -11.72 -4.54 24.14
N GLY A 140 -12.00 -5.84 24.24
CA GLY A 140 -11.75 -6.82 23.19
C GLY A 140 -10.37 -7.47 23.23
N VAL A 141 -9.42 -6.95 24.03
CA VAL A 141 -8.13 -7.63 24.27
C VAL A 141 -8.17 -8.41 25.59
N TYR A 142 -8.10 -9.73 25.48
CA TYR A 142 -8.15 -10.64 26.62
C TYR A 142 -6.79 -11.29 26.84
N LEU A 143 -6.14 -10.98 27.95
CA LEU A 143 -4.86 -11.56 28.33
C LEU A 143 -5.07 -12.92 28.98
N LEU A 144 -4.34 -13.93 28.50
CA LEU A 144 -4.26 -15.22 29.18
C LEU A 144 -3.41 -15.08 30.45
N PRO A 145 -3.48 -16.06 31.39
CA PRO A 145 -2.60 -16.09 32.55
C PRO A 145 -1.15 -15.81 32.19
N SER A 146 -0.48 -14.96 32.98
CA SER A 146 0.80 -14.32 32.59
C SER A 146 1.88 -15.29 32.14
N GLY A 147 1.97 -16.48 32.76
CA GLY A 147 2.94 -17.51 32.40
C GLY A 147 2.73 -18.15 31.02
N LEU A 148 1.61 -17.89 30.35
CA LEU A 148 1.37 -18.33 28.97
C LEU A 148 1.83 -17.32 27.92
N ARG A 149 2.08 -16.06 28.31
CA ARG A 149 2.43 -14.93 27.40
C ARG A 149 1.61 -14.93 26.11
N ALA A 150 0.30 -15.00 26.24
CA ALA A 150 -0.63 -15.03 25.11
C ALA A 150 -1.84 -14.12 25.35
N ALA A 151 -2.50 -13.72 24.27
CA ALA A 151 -3.75 -12.97 24.32
C ALA A 151 -4.70 -13.38 23.19
N LEU A 152 -5.99 -13.31 23.47
CA LEU A 152 -7.08 -13.43 22.53
C LEU A 152 -7.64 -12.04 22.23
N VAL A 153 -7.71 -11.67 20.96
CA VAL A 153 -8.27 -10.39 20.52
C VAL A 153 -9.61 -10.64 19.83
N ALA A 154 -10.70 -10.24 20.47
CA ALA A 154 -12.05 -10.25 19.93
C ALA A 154 -12.30 -8.97 19.14
N ILE A 155 -12.07 -9.02 17.82
CA ILE A 155 -12.09 -7.84 16.94
C ILE A 155 -13.45 -7.12 16.99
N ASN A 156 -14.56 -7.85 17.07
CA ASN A 156 -15.90 -7.26 17.16
C ASN A 156 -16.18 -6.46 18.45
N GLN A 157 -15.30 -6.53 19.44
CA GLN A 157 -15.42 -5.80 20.71
C GLN A 157 -14.41 -4.66 20.82
N LEU A 158 -13.50 -4.52 19.85
CA LEU A 158 -12.54 -3.42 19.84
C LEU A 158 -13.28 -2.08 19.69
N PRO A 159 -12.90 -1.04 20.46
CA PRO A 159 -13.51 0.28 20.35
C PRO A 159 -13.29 0.87 18.96
N VAL A 160 -14.28 1.60 18.44
CA VAL A 160 -14.18 2.28 17.13
C VAL A 160 -13.33 3.55 17.30
N THR A 161 -12.04 3.41 17.08
CA THR A 161 -11.02 4.47 17.16
C THR A 161 -9.95 4.21 16.09
N GLU A 162 -9.15 5.24 15.77
CA GLU A 162 -8.01 5.09 14.85
C GLU A 162 -7.00 4.04 15.37
N ASP A 163 -6.79 3.96 16.69
CA ASP A 163 -5.84 3.02 17.30
C ASP A 163 -6.14 1.55 17.02
N THR A 164 -7.41 1.18 16.82
CA THR A 164 -7.82 -0.21 16.57
C THR A 164 -8.19 -0.46 15.11
N LEU A 165 -8.11 0.56 14.27
CA LEU A 165 -8.63 0.56 12.89
C LEU A 165 -8.07 -0.62 12.08
N TRP A 166 -6.76 -0.81 12.13
CA TRP A 166 -6.07 -1.84 11.34
C TRP A 166 -6.48 -3.27 11.72
N LEU A 167 -6.75 -3.52 13.01
CA LEU A 167 -7.26 -4.83 13.45
C LEU A 167 -8.73 -5.02 13.05
N ARG A 168 -9.54 -3.96 13.07
CA ARG A 168 -10.96 -4.03 12.67
C ARG A 168 -11.14 -4.28 11.18
N LEU A 169 -10.16 -3.94 10.33
CA LEU A 169 -10.13 -4.37 8.92
C LEU A 169 -10.10 -5.89 8.77
N LEU A 170 -9.53 -6.63 9.73
CA LEU A 170 -9.54 -8.10 9.77
C LEU A 170 -10.85 -8.67 10.36
N GLY A 171 -11.79 -7.80 10.74
CA GLY A 171 -13.09 -8.19 11.25
C GLY A 171 -14.02 -8.78 10.18
N ARG A 172 -15.29 -8.95 10.55
CA ARG A 172 -16.35 -9.44 9.64
C ARG A 172 -17.52 -8.46 9.55
N LYS A 173 -18.31 -8.56 8.50
CA LYS A 173 -19.60 -7.89 8.32
C LYS A 173 -19.50 -6.39 8.61
N THR A 174 -20.35 -5.90 9.52
CA THR A 174 -20.46 -4.49 9.86
C THR A 174 -19.17 -3.91 10.46
N VAL A 175 -18.41 -4.71 11.22
CA VAL A 175 -17.14 -4.24 11.83
C VAL A 175 -16.12 -3.92 10.75
N GLN A 176 -15.96 -4.83 9.78
CA GLN A 176 -15.06 -4.60 8.66
C GLN A 176 -15.56 -3.48 7.76
N GLN A 177 -16.85 -3.48 7.40
CA GLN A 177 -17.41 -2.43 6.56
C GLN A 177 -17.23 -1.03 7.17
N GLN A 178 -17.37 -0.92 8.49
CA GLN A 178 -17.13 0.32 9.22
C GLN A 178 -15.65 0.72 9.17
N ALA A 179 -14.72 -0.20 9.45
CA ALA A 179 -13.29 0.05 9.36
C ALA A 179 -12.85 0.46 7.94
N VAL A 180 -13.42 -0.16 6.90
CA VAL A 180 -13.17 0.21 5.50
C VAL A 180 -13.64 1.63 5.21
N ASN A 181 -14.79 2.05 5.74
CA ASN A 181 -15.27 3.42 5.60
C ASN A 181 -14.35 4.42 6.32
N GLU A 182 -13.84 4.07 7.50
CA GLU A 182 -12.87 4.88 8.24
C GLU A 182 -11.55 5.03 7.44
N VAL A 183 -11.02 3.95 6.86
CA VAL A 183 -9.83 4.01 6.00
C VAL A 183 -10.04 4.96 4.81
N ASN A 184 -11.21 4.93 4.18
CA ASN A 184 -11.53 5.85 3.09
C ASN A 184 -11.56 7.31 3.54
N ALA A 185 -12.02 7.55 4.77
CA ALA A 185 -12.12 8.88 5.36
C ALA A 185 -10.79 9.42 5.90
N LEU A 186 -9.74 8.58 5.99
CA LEU A 186 -8.40 9.04 6.38
C LEU A 186 -7.85 10.08 5.39
N PRO A 187 -7.00 11.02 5.84
CA PRO A 187 -6.29 11.93 4.96
C PRO A 187 -5.51 11.22 3.84
N GLU A 188 -5.38 11.85 2.67
CA GLU A 188 -4.62 11.26 1.54
C GLU A 188 -3.13 11.13 1.81
N ASP A 189 -2.57 12.00 2.66
CA ASP A 189 -1.17 11.97 3.11
C ASP A 189 -0.95 10.99 4.27
N HIS A 190 -1.98 10.25 4.70
CA HIS A 190 -1.85 9.27 5.77
C HIS A 190 -0.87 8.15 5.35
N PRO A 191 0.21 7.89 6.14
CA PRO A 191 1.36 7.10 5.70
C PRO A 191 1.04 5.64 5.33
N PHE A 192 -0.02 5.08 5.92
CA PHE A 192 -0.42 3.69 5.70
C PHE A 192 -1.63 3.52 4.77
N LYS A 193 -2.36 4.60 4.42
CA LYS A 193 -3.61 4.50 3.65
C LYS A 193 -3.36 3.87 2.28
N ARG A 194 -2.36 4.40 1.57
CA ARG A 194 -1.98 3.92 0.24
C ARG A 194 -1.55 2.45 0.24
N ASN A 195 -0.65 2.07 1.15
CA ASN A 195 -0.12 0.70 1.21
C ASN A 195 -1.24 -0.33 1.45
N ILE A 196 -2.18 -0.02 2.35
CA ILE A 196 -3.31 -0.91 2.64
C ILE A 196 -4.24 -1.02 1.42
N LEU A 197 -4.53 0.08 0.74
CA LEU A 197 -5.36 0.06 -0.48
C LEU A 197 -4.69 -0.70 -1.63
N GLU A 198 -3.37 -0.64 -1.76
CA GLU A 198 -2.61 -1.43 -2.75
C GLU A 198 -2.66 -2.93 -2.45
N VAL A 199 -2.52 -3.34 -1.18
CA VAL A 199 -2.67 -4.76 -0.78
C VAL A 199 -4.07 -5.28 -1.11
N VAL A 200 -5.10 -4.48 -0.80
CA VAL A 200 -6.50 -4.80 -1.15
C VAL A 200 -6.68 -4.94 -2.67
N ALA A 201 -6.11 -4.03 -3.46
CA ALA A 201 -6.20 -4.04 -4.92
C ALA A 201 -5.57 -5.30 -5.52
N ASN A 202 -4.36 -5.67 -5.06
CA ASN A 202 -3.65 -6.84 -5.55
C ASN A 202 -4.39 -8.15 -5.24
N TRP A 203 -4.94 -8.25 -4.04
CA TRP A 203 -5.72 -9.43 -3.65
C TRP A 203 -6.99 -9.58 -4.50
N ARG A 204 -7.69 -8.47 -4.78
CA ARG A 204 -8.86 -8.46 -5.67
C ARG A 204 -8.54 -8.96 -7.07
N ILE A 205 -7.42 -8.52 -7.67
CA ILE A 205 -7.00 -9.00 -9.00
C ILE A 205 -6.78 -10.52 -8.99
N GLY A 206 -6.20 -11.04 -7.91
CA GLY A 206 -6.03 -12.48 -7.70
C GLY A 206 -7.37 -13.23 -7.61
N LEU A 207 -8.34 -12.67 -6.89
CA LEU A 207 -9.66 -13.27 -6.71
C LEU A 207 -10.57 -13.19 -7.94
N GLU A 208 -10.53 -12.10 -8.71
CA GLU A 208 -11.28 -11.99 -9.97
C GLU A 208 -10.84 -13.04 -11.02
N THR A 209 -9.65 -13.62 -10.83
CA THR A 209 -9.13 -14.74 -11.64
C THR A 209 -9.62 -16.11 -11.13
N SER A 210 -10.12 -16.19 -9.90
CA SER A 210 -10.62 -17.41 -9.28
C SER A 210 -12.09 -17.64 -9.63
N GLN A 211 -12.43 -18.84 -10.14
CA GLN A 211 -13.78 -19.14 -10.62
C GLN A 211 -14.78 -19.56 -9.54
N ASN A 212 -14.32 -19.85 -8.32
CA ASN A 212 -15.16 -20.31 -7.20
C ASN A 212 -14.75 -19.55 -5.93
N LEU A 213 -15.42 -18.44 -5.65
CA LEU A 213 -15.30 -17.75 -4.37
C LEU A 213 -16.30 -18.37 -3.39
N ASP A 214 -15.89 -18.54 -2.14
CA ASP A 214 -16.84 -18.86 -1.07
C ASP A 214 -17.62 -17.60 -0.61
N GLU A 215 -18.74 -17.79 0.10
CA GLU A 215 -19.60 -16.69 0.55
C GLU A 215 -18.84 -15.67 1.43
N ASP A 216 -17.87 -16.15 2.21
CA ASP A 216 -17.04 -15.27 3.03
C ASP A 216 -16.08 -14.46 2.13
N GLU A 217 -15.43 -15.08 1.14
CA GLU A 217 -14.54 -14.43 0.16
C GLU A 217 -15.28 -13.39 -0.69
N GLU A 218 -16.51 -13.68 -1.10
CA GLU A 218 -17.38 -12.72 -1.78
C GLU A 218 -17.70 -11.52 -0.86
N GLU A 219 -18.05 -11.76 0.41
CA GLU A 219 -18.30 -10.69 1.39
C GLU A 219 -17.07 -9.78 1.56
N LEU A 220 -15.89 -10.38 1.73
CA LEU A 220 -14.62 -9.67 1.90
C LEU A 220 -14.28 -8.86 0.66
N LEU A 221 -14.47 -9.43 -0.53
CA LEU A 221 -14.27 -8.75 -1.80
C LEU A 221 -15.25 -7.59 -1.96
N MET A 222 -16.54 -7.77 -1.65
CA MET A 222 -17.53 -6.69 -1.73
C MET A 222 -17.20 -5.51 -0.80
N ASN A 223 -16.91 -5.79 0.48
CA ASN A 223 -16.61 -4.75 1.46
C ASN A 223 -15.37 -3.94 1.04
N LEU A 224 -14.27 -4.63 0.73
CA LEU A 224 -13.00 -4.00 0.35
C LEU A 224 -13.03 -3.38 -1.05
N SER A 225 -13.88 -3.88 -1.96
CA SER A 225 -14.05 -3.32 -3.31
C SER A 225 -14.62 -1.91 -3.28
N SER A 226 -15.47 -1.56 -2.31
CA SER A 226 -16.08 -0.23 -2.21
C SER A 226 -15.03 0.86 -1.94
N ALA A 227 -14.07 0.58 -1.05
CA ALA A 227 -12.92 1.45 -0.79
C ALA A 227 -12.01 1.58 -2.01
N TYR A 228 -11.66 0.45 -2.61
CA TYR A 228 -10.83 0.43 -3.80
C TYR A 228 -11.47 1.17 -4.97
N VAL A 229 -12.77 0.99 -5.22
CA VAL A 229 -13.47 1.66 -6.33
C VAL A 229 -13.42 3.17 -6.16
N ARG A 230 -13.68 3.69 -4.95
CA ARG A 230 -13.56 5.13 -4.68
C ARG A 230 -12.13 5.62 -4.86
N TRP A 231 -11.16 4.95 -4.25
CA TRP A 231 -9.75 5.31 -4.39
C TRP A 231 -9.28 5.33 -5.85
N ARG A 232 -9.69 4.33 -6.64
CA ARG A 232 -9.38 4.25 -8.07
C ARG A 232 -10.05 5.38 -8.86
N GLU A 233 -11.31 5.67 -8.58
CA GLU A 233 -12.04 6.75 -9.24
C GLU A 233 -11.44 8.12 -8.93
N ASP A 234 -11.05 8.36 -7.68
CA ASP A 234 -10.41 9.60 -7.25
C ASP A 234 -9.02 9.75 -7.86
N THR A 235 -8.20 8.69 -7.83
CA THR A 235 -6.88 8.66 -8.50
C THR A 235 -6.99 8.92 -10.01
N LEU A 236 -7.97 8.30 -10.68
CA LEU A 236 -8.23 8.53 -12.11
C LEU A 236 -8.73 9.95 -12.38
N ARG A 237 -9.52 10.53 -11.46
CA ARG A 237 -10.01 11.90 -11.58
C ARG A 237 -8.86 12.89 -11.45
N GLU A 238 -7.96 12.69 -10.48
CA GLU A 238 -6.74 13.49 -10.31
C GLU A 238 -5.85 13.43 -11.55
N GLY A 239 -5.54 12.23 -12.04
CA GLY A 239 -4.73 12.07 -13.26
C GLY A 239 -5.37 12.72 -14.49
N ARG A 240 -6.71 12.74 -14.60
CA ARG A 240 -7.41 13.48 -15.67
C ARG A 240 -7.31 15.00 -15.50
N ILE A 241 -7.35 15.49 -14.27
CA ILE A 241 -7.21 16.92 -13.99
C ILE A 241 -5.78 17.37 -14.31
N GLU A 242 -4.79 16.63 -13.84
CA GLU A 242 -3.38 16.88 -14.10
C GLU A 242 -3.08 16.85 -15.61
N GLY A 243 -3.47 15.78 -16.30
CA GLY A 243 -3.28 15.69 -17.76
C GLY A 243 -4.02 16.77 -18.56
N ARG A 244 -5.17 17.26 -18.06
CA ARG A 244 -5.86 18.40 -18.68
C ARG A 244 -5.12 19.73 -18.42
N LEU A 245 -4.54 19.91 -17.24
CA LEU A 245 -3.77 21.10 -16.90
C LEU A 245 -2.48 21.16 -17.72
N GLU A 246 -1.75 20.06 -17.79
CA GLU A 246 -0.55 19.91 -18.62
C GLU A 246 -0.88 20.16 -20.09
N GLY A 247 -1.84 19.43 -20.66
CA GLY A 247 -2.22 19.61 -22.07
C GLY A 247 -2.73 21.02 -22.39
N ARG A 248 -3.36 21.72 -21.44
CA ARG A 248 -3.75 23.13 -21.62
C ARG A 248 -2.55 24.07 -21.57
N GLN A 249 -1.55 23.80 -20.74
CA GLN A 249 -0.33 24.59 -20.71
C GLN A 249 0.48 24.39 -22.00
N GLU A 250 0.69 23.15 -22.40
CA GLU A 250 1.40 22.80 -23.63
C GLU A 250 0.71 23.42 -24.85
N GLY A 251 -0.60 23.19 -25.02
CA GLY A 251 -1.35 23.74 -26.14
C GLY A 251 -1.38 25.28 -26.16
N ARG A 252 -1.32 25.96 -25.01
CA ARG A 252 -1.15 27.42 -24.96
C ARG A 252 0.24 27.86 -25.38
N GLN A 253 1.28 27.12 -25.01
CA GLN A 253 2.65 27.46 -25.40
C GLN A 253 2.86 27.24 -26.89
N GLU A 254 2.41 26.10 -27.42
CA GLU A 254 2.47 25.78 -28.85
C GLU A 254 1.68 26.80 -29.67
N GLY A 255 0.40 27.03 -29.35
CA GLY A 255 -0.43 28.00 -30.07
C GLY A 255 0.11 29.43 -30.00
N ARG A 256 0.79 29.81 -28.91
CA ARG A 256 1.47 31.12 -28.82
C ARG A 256 2.70 31.17 -29.72
N GLN A 257 3.47 30.10 -29.82
CA GLN A 257 4.64 30.05 -30.70
C GLN A 257 4.24 30.05 -32.17
N GLU A 258 3.24 29.26 -32.54
CA GLU A 258 2.69 29.22 -33.90
C GLU A 258 2.13 30.59 -34.29
N GLY A 259 1.27 31.19 -33.46
CA GLY A 259 0.72 32.52 -33.73
C GLY A 259 1.78 33.62 -33.84
N LEU A 260 2.87 33.54 -33.07
CA LEU A 260 4.02 34.46 -33.22
C LEU A 260 4.82 34.22 -34.50
N GLN A 261 4.89 32.99 -35.01
CA GLN A 261 5.55 32.69 -36.28
C GLN A 261 4.69 33.14 -37.46
N GLU A 262 3.41 32.80 -37.47
CA GLU A 262 2.47 33.22 -38.51
C GLU A 262 2.38 34.74 -38.58
N GLY A 263 2.18 35.42 -37.45
CA GLY A 263 2.13 36.89 -37.41
C GLY A 263 3.40 37.55 -37.95
N ARG A 264 4.58 37.00 -37.63
CA ARG A 264 5.85 37.51 -38.19
C ARG A 264 5.97 37.28 -39.70
N GLN A 265 5.46 36.17 -40.23
CA GLN A 265 5.47 35.92 -41.67
C GLN A 265 4.51 36.85 -42.40
N GLU A 266 3.32 37.09 -41.83
CA GLU A 266 2.32 37.97 -42.40
C GLU A 266 2.77 39.43 -42.38
N GLU A 267 3.29 39.95 -41.26
CA GLU A 267 3.89 41.29 -41.19
C GLU A 267 5.04 41.45 -42.19
N ARG A 268 5.88 40.42 -42.34
CA ARG A 268 7.00 40.43 -43.29
C ARG A 268 6.50 40.49 -44.73
N ARG A 269 5.44 39.76 -45.06
CA ARG A 269 4.80 39.80 -46.38
C ARG A 269 4.19 41.16 -46.66
N GLU A 270 3.41 41.71 -45.74
CA GLU A 270 2.82 43.04 -45.89
C GLU A 270 3.89 44.12 -46.07
N MET A 271 5.01 44.04 -45.35
CA MET A 271 6.13 44.97 -45.50
C MET A 271 6.74 44.92 -46.90
N VAL A 272 6.94 43.72 -47.45
CA VAL A 272 7.43 43.52 -48.83
C VAL A 272 6.44 44.11 -49.84
N GLU A 273 5.16 43.79 -49.71
CA GLU A 273 4.10 44.28 -50.59
C GLU A 273 4.03 45.81 -50.57
N ASN A 274 4.06 46.43 -49.39
CA ASN A 274 4.02 47.88 -49.24
C ASN A 274 5.25 48.55 -49.85
N LEU A 275 6.45 48.02 -49.62
CA LEU A 275 7.68 48.57 -50.20
C LEU A 275 7.71 48.48 -51.73
N LEU A 276 7.31 47.34 -52.29
CA LEU A 276 7.22 47.17 -53.75
C LEU A 276 6.18 48.15 -54.33
N ARG A 277 5.05 48.36 -53.64
CA ARG A 277 4.02 49.31 -54.07
C ARG A 277 4.52 50.75 -54.06
N VAL A 278 5.28 51.14 -53.03
CA VAL A 278 5.89 52.48 -52.92
C VAL A 278 6.96 52.69 -54.01
N ARG A 279 7.78 51.68 -54.31
CA ARG A 279 8.88 51.80 -55.28
C ARG A 279 8.42 51.73 -56.74
N PHE A 280 7.42 50.90 -57.05
CA PHE A 280 7.08 50.54 -58.44
C PHE A 280 5.62 50.83 -58.82
N GLY A 281 4.79 51.33 -57.90
CA GLY A 281 3.38 51.60 -58.16
C GLY A 281 2.50 50.36 -57.96
N ALA A 282 1.45 50.18 -58.76
CA ALA A 282 0.53 49.04 -58.58
C ALA A 282 1.27 47.69 -58.72
N LEU A 283 1.05 46.79 -57.76
CA LEU A 283 1.55 45.41 -57.80
C LEU A 283 0.75 44.62 -58.85
N ASP A 284 1.36 44.40 -60.01
CA ASP A 284 0.81 43.50 -61.02
C ASP A 284 1.03 42.02 -60.64
N ASP A 285 0.34 41.11 -61.35
CA ASP A 285 0.41 39.68 -61.08
C ASP A 285 1.82 39.10 -61.24
N ARG A 286 2.65 39.69 -62.11
CA ARG A 286 4.03 39.22 -62.34
C ARG A 286 4.91 39.53 -61.14
N LEU A 287 4.79 40.74 -60.58
CA LEU A 287 5.55 41.17 -59.40
C LEU A 287 4.99 40.57 -58.10
N SER A 288 3.68 40.33 -58.00
CA SER A 288 3.08 39.65 -56.83
C SER A 288 3.62 38.23 -56.64
N ARG A 289 3.85 37.50 -57.74
CA ARG A 289 4.39 36.13 -57.71
C ARG A 289 5.83 36.04 -57.18
N THR A 290 6.61 37.12 -57.23
CA THR A 290 7.99 37.13 -56.73
C THR A 290 8.07 37.19 -55.21
N ILE A 291 6.99 37.60 -54.54
CA ILE A 291 6.96 37.86 -53.09
C ILE A 291 7.20 36.57 -52.29
N THR A 292 6.53 35.47 -52.65
CA THR A 292 6.67 34.19 -51.96
C THR A 292 8.12 33.65 -52.00
N PRO A 293 8.81 33.62 -53.17
CA PRO A 293 10.25 33.31 -53.23
C PRO A 293 11.13 34.28 -52.43
N MET A 294 10.83 35.58 -52.44
CA MET A 294 11.61 36.59 -51.73
C MET A 294 11.53 36.45 -50.21
N LEU A 295 10.37 36.04 -49.67
CA LEU A 295 10.19 35.81 -48.23
C LEU A 295 11.04 34.66 -47.67
N GLN A 296 11.56 33.77 -48.52
CA GLN A 296 12.48 32.69 -48.12
C GLN A 296 13.92 33.17 -47.86
N LEU A 297 14.27 34.38 -48.28
CA LEU A 297 15.61 34.94 -48.05
C LEU A 297 15.80 35.31 -46.57
N PRO A 298 17.05 35.47 -46.09
CA PRO A 298 17.32 36.10 -44.80
C PRO A 298 16.81 37.55 -44.75
N PRO A 299 16.41 38.10 -43.59
CA PRO A 299 15.90 39.48 -43.49
C PRO A 299 16.86 40.53 -44.04
N SER A 300 18.16 40.42 -43.75
CA SER A 300 19.20 41.35 -44.22
C SER A 300 19.32 41.36 -45.74
N GLU A 301 19.34 40.18 -46.37
CA GLU A 301 19.39 40.04 -47.82
C GLU A 301 18.12 40.55 -48.49
N LEU A 302 16.96 40.23 -47.92
CA LEU A 302 15.68 40.71 -48.41
C LEU A 302 15.61 42.24 -48.39
N THR A 303 16.00 42.88 -47.28
CA THR A 303 16.00 44.35 -47.17
C THR A 303 16.95 44.99 -48.17
N GLN A 304 18.17 44.47 -48.31
CA GLN A 304 19.13 44.99 -49.29
C GLN A 304 18.58 44.89 -50.70
N LEU A 305 18.06 43.72 -51.07
CA LEU A 305 17.48 43.45 -52.38
C LEU A 305 16.30 44.39 -52.69
N LEU A 306 15.41 44.60 -51.73
CA LEU A 306 14.27 45.51 -51.82
C LEU A 306 14.65 46.98 -51.94
N LEU A 307 15.86 47.38 -51.58
CA LEU A 307 16.34 48.76 -51.70
C LEU A 307 17.19 48.97 -52.96
N THR A 308 17.93 47.94 -53.41
CA THR A 308 18.94 48.10 -54.47
C THR A 308 18.46 47.66 -55.84
N LEU A 309 17.67 46.59 -55.95
CA LEU A 309 17.28 46.06 -57.27
C LEU A 309 16.17 46.88 -57.91
N SER A 310 16.20 46.98 -59.24
CA SER A 310 15.10 47.47 -60.07
C SER A 310 14.00 46.40 -60.23
N ARG A 311 12.83 46.82 -60.74
CA ARG A 311 11.70 45.92 -60.97
C ARG A 311 12.06 44.78 -61.92
N GLU A 312 12.76 45.09 -63.00
CA GLU A 312 13.15 44.14 -64.04
C GLU A 312 14.15 43.10 -63.50
N GLU A 313 15.08 43.51 -62.64
CA GLU A 313 16.03 42.61 -61.98
C GLU A 313 15.35 41.69 -60.96
N ILE A 314 14.35 42.19 -60.20
CA ILE A 314 13.53 41.36 -59.30
C ILE A 314 12.75 40.32 -60.08
N LEU A 315 12.13 40.71 -61.20
CA LEU A 315 11.40 39.80 -62.08
C LEU A 315 12.33 38.78 -62.74
N ALA A 316 13.52 39.17 -63.18
CA ALA A 316 14.50 38.25 -63.75
C ALA A 316 14.98 37.20 -62.73
N ARG A 317 15.10 37.61 -61.45
CA ARG A 317 15.64 36.74 -60.40
C ARG A 317 14.61 35.86 -59.71
N PHE A 318 13.36 36.30 -59.59
CA PHE A 318 12.30 35.62 -58.84
C PHE A 318 11.00 35.42 -59.61
N GLY A 319 10.88 35.95 -60.83
CA GLY A 319 9.66 35.93 -61.63
C GLY A 319 9.22 34.55 -62.10
N GLY A 320 10.12 33.55 -62.05
CA GLY A 320 9.90 32.22 -62.61
C GLY A 320 9.75 32.28 -64.13
N GLU A 321 10.60 31.57 -64.87
CA GLU A 321 10.29 31.34 -66.29
C GLU A 321 9.01 30.52 -66.37
N SER A 322 8.00 31.08 -67.04
CA SER A 322 6.84 30.32 -67.47
C SER A 322 7.31 29.34 -68.55
N SER A 323 7.85 28.19 -68.15
CA SER A 323 7.94 27.02 -69.03
C SER A 323 6.62 26.28 -69.01
N ALA A 324 6.11 26.05 -70.22
CA ALA A 324 4.82 25.48 -70.61
C ALA A 324 4.35 24.22 -69.86
#